data_AF-A0AAV5U3K3-F1
#
_entry.id   AF-A0AAV5U3K3-F1
#
_cell.length_a   1.000
_cell.length_b   1.000
_cell.length_c   1.000
_cell.angle_alpha   90.00
_cell.angle_beta   90.00
_cell.angle_gamma   90.00
#
_symmetry.space_group_name_H-M   'P 1'
#
loop_
_entity.id
_entity.type
_entity.pdbx_description
1 polymer ?
#
loop_
_entity_poly.entity_id
_entity_poly.type
_entity_poly.pdbx_seq_one_letter_code
_entity_poly.pdbx_strand_id
1 'polypeptide(L)'
;LQYLASDMSVIEPQPSVNISDASGSPSLLVDANFTEKTGVLQKDYIGDWLAELKSLNKGRMEECDDHGDIYLTRETVEYIFTLCLRLRLPVEVRFMAASIFDRFMRIHTRQMINFLTELDMTNQRKAEEWEGVETNMSRQLTLRICSAIQIASKNVSYHDSLSSNQIGKCLRTLGTPYTKSAILKSEIRILKTIDFTIPATPVVYAESILKIFSMTKRPELHVNSVWSFICILMDVLLMEREMIYNKLIQSILGDSSRVTEREKNRLKADWMLVACALVCAGSCCHYGFDIGDPVSVELEQLFETPAKDTSELAIAILEVARGTEGRNEDMKRNMNRQVTPPPTKRFAVPRERVNPRDGSMPFAAPTQPRVTMPRAAFRRSKWMP
;
A
#
# COMPACT_ATOMS: atom_id res chain seq x y z
N LEU A 1 1.38 -23.81 -17.98
CA LEU A 1 2.34 -22.89 -18.64
C LEU A 1 3.21 -23.65 -19.66
N GLN A 2 2.59 -24.21 -20.70
CA GLN A 2 3.34 -24.76 -21.85
C GLN A 2 2.49 -24.82 -23.14
N TYR A 3 1.39 -24.08 -23.21
CA TYR A 3 0.45 -24.09 -24.36
C TYR A 3 -0.10 -22.71 -24.72
N LEU A 4 0.62 -21.65 -24.36
CA LEU A 4 0.31 -20.26 -24.75
C LEU A 4 1.54 -19.55 -25.34
N ALA A 5 2.45 -20.30 -25.95
CA ALA A 5 3.69 -19.81 -26.54
C ALA A 5 3.73 -19.95 -28.08
N SER A 6 2.57 -20.11 -28.74
CA SER A 6 2.53 -20.46 -30.17
C SER A 6 1.83 -19.46 -31.08
N ASP A 7 1.15 -18.44 -30.56
CA ASP A 7 0.43 -17.46 -31.40
C ASP A 7 0.77 -16.04 -30.97
N MET A 8 1.91 -15.52 -31.44
CA MET A 8 2.22 -14.07 -31.58
C MET A 8 3.54 -13.83 -32.33
N SER A 9 3.83 -14.62 -33.38
CA SER A 9 4.81 -14.21 -34.40
C SER A 9 4.11 -13.32 -35.44
N VAL A 10 4.88 -12.41 -36.03
CA VAL A 10 4.48 -11.37 -37.03
C VAL A 10 4.09 -10.02 -36.45
N ILE A 11 5.11 -9.29 -35.96
CA ILE A 11 5.22 -7.84 -36.21
C ILE A 11 6.66 -7.61 -36.70
N GLU A 12 6.81 -7.25 -37.98
CA GLU A 12 8.11 -6.89 -38.58
C GLU A 12 8.66 -5.58 -37.99
N PRO A 13 9.98 -5.44 -37.82
CA PRO A 13 10.61 -4.23 -37.32
C PRO A 13 10.83 -3.19 -38.44
N GLN A 14 10.43 -1.95 -38.18
CA GLN A 14 10.87 -0.79 -38.97
C GLN A 14 12.30 -0.36 -38.56
N PRO A 15 13.08 0.27 -39.48
CA PRO A 15 14.52 0.26 -39.44
C PRO A 15 15.14 1.24 -38.43
N SER A 16 16.32 0.83 -37.99
CA SER A 16 17.29 1.49 -37.13
C SER A 16 17.54 2.98 -37.41
N VAL A 17 17.32 3.81 -36.40
CA VAL A 17 18.10 5.04 -36.20
C VAL A 17 19.25 4.68 -35.27
N ASN A 18 20.46 4.72 -35.80
CA ASN A 18 21.72 4.55 -35.08
C ASN A 18 21.87 5.61 -33.99
N ILE A 19 21.90 5.19 -32.74
CA ILE A 19 22.62 5.87 -31.66
C ILE A 19 23.48 4.79 -31.01
N SER A 20 24.63 4.53 -31.61
CA SER A 20 25.74 3.84 -30.96
C SER A 20 26.39 4.80 -29.97
N ASP A 21 26.81 4.24 -28.84
CA ASP A 21 27.65 4.83 -27.78
C ASP A 21 26.93 5.45 -26.58
N ALA A 22 26.36 4.58 -25.75
CA ALA A 22 26.40 4.73 -24.30
C ALA A 22 26.36 3.34 -23.64
N SER A 23 27.55 2.83 -23.33
CA SER A 23 27.76 1.65 -22.49
C SER A 23 27.18 1.86 -21.09
N GLY A 24 26.39 0.89 -20.63
CA GLY A 24 26.00 0.75 -19.22
C GLY A 24 24.58 1.23 -18.93
N SER A 25 23.58 0.39 -19.19
CA SER A 25 22.22 0.60 -18.69
C SER A 25 22.22 0.47 -17.16
N PRO A 26 21.99 1.54 -16.37
CA PRO A 26 21.73 1.39 -14.95
C PRO A 26 20.29 0.92 -14.78
N SER A 27 20.02 0.10 -13.77
CA SER A 27 18.65 -0.22 -13.37
C SER A 27 17.88 1.09 -13.14
N LEU A 28 16.84 1.34 -13.95
CA LEU A 28 15.91 2.47 -13.82
C LEU A 28 14.93 2.24 -12.65
N LEU A 29 15.49 2.01 -11.47
CA LEU A 29 14.87 2.25 -10.17
C LEU A 29 15.63 3.44 -9.61
N VAL A 30 15.01 4.63 -9.59
CA VAL A 30 15.54 5.74 -8.81
C VAL A 30 15.26 5.40 -7.35
N ASP A 31 16.07 4.50 -6.80
CA ASP A 31 16.07 4.13 -5.38
C ASP A 31 16.87 5.20 -4.60
N ALA A 32 16.59 5.34 -3.30
CA ALA A 32 17.36 6.19 -2.40
C ALA A 32 18.89 6.04 -2.62
N ASN A 33 19.53 7.12 -3.08
CA ASN A 33 20.96 7.12 -3.35
C ASN A 33 21.75 7.62 -2.13
N PHE A 34 22.10 6.72 -1.22
CA PHE A 34 22.87 7.07 -0.02
C PHE A 34 24.32 7.47 -0.30
N THR A 35 24.80 7.31 -1.55
CA THR A 35 26.15 7.65 -1.98
C THR A 35 26.26 9.06 -2.56
N GLU A 36 25.12 9.64 -2.94
CA GLU A 36 25.05 11.01 -3.45
C GLU A 36 25.41 12.00 -2.34
N LYS A 37 26.37 12.89 -2.63
CA LYS A 37 26.88 13.90 -1.68
C LYS A 37 26.21 15.26 -1.85
N THR A 38 25.46 15.45 -2.92
CA THR A 38 24.68 16.66 -3.21
C THR A 38 23.42 16.67 -2.35
N GLY A 39 23.15 17.79 -1.67
CA GLY A 39 21.95 17.93 -0.83
C GLY A 39 21.96 17.13 0.48
N VAL A 40 23.11 16.60 0.92
CA VAL A 40 23.22 15.89 2.19
C VAL A 40 23.00 16.84 3.36
N LEU A 41 22.19 16.40 4.33
CA LEU A 41 21.98 17.10 5.60
C LEU A 41 23.34 17.31 6.30
N GLN A 42 23.72 18.56 6.54
CA GLN A 42 24.96 18.85 7.26
C GLN A 42 24.86 18.34 8.69
N LYS A 43 26.00 17.94 9.27
CA LYS A 43 26.05 17.33 10.60
C LYS A 43 25.40 18.21 11.68
N ASP A 44 25.55 19.52 11.55
CA ASP A 44 25.03 20.50 12.51
C ASP A 44 23.49 20.51 12.55
N TYR A 45 22.83 20.13 11.45
CA TYR A 45 21.36 20.06 11.36
C TYR A 45 20.78 18.68 11.70
N ILE A 46 21.62 17.68 12.03
CA ILE A 46 21.13 16.35 12.42
C ILE A 46 20.24 16.45 13.66
N GLY A 47 20.64 17.25 14.65
CA GLY A 47 19.85 17.47 15.87
C GLY A 47 18.47 18.07 15.57
N ASP A 48 18.43 19.10 14.72
CA ASP A 48 17.18 19.76 14.32
C ASP A 48 16.27 18.82 13.54
N TRP A 49 16.82 18.03 12.62
CA TRP A 49 16.04 17.06 11.85
C TRP A 49 15.49 15.94 12.75
N LEU A 50 16.26 15.47 13.71
CA LEU A 50 15.78 14.50 14.71
C LEU A 50 14.67 15.06 15.58
N ALA A 51 14.80 16.32 16.00
CA ALA A 51 13.76 17.01 16.76
C ALA A 51 12.46 17.13 15.94
N GLU A 52 12.58 17.44 14.65
CA GLU A 52 11.44 17.50 13.73
C GLU A 52 10.78 16.12 13.57
N LEU A 53 11.55 15.05 13.31
CA LEU A 53 11.02 13.69 13.21
C LEU A 53 10.30 13.26 14.49
N LYS A 54 10.87 13.55 15.67
CA LYS A 54 10.23 13.26 16.97
C LYS A 54 8.93 14.06 17.15
N SER A 55 8.93 15.34 16.77
CA SER A 55 7.75 16.22 16.83
C SER A 55 6.62 15.68 15.93
N LEU A 56 6.94 15.36 14.68
CA LEU A 56 6.00 14.78 13.72
C LEU A 56 5.47 13.42 14.20
N ASN A 57 6.33 12.56 14.73
CA ASN A 57 5.93 11.25 15.26
C ASN A 57 4.95 11.39 16.43
N LYS A 58 5.25 12.31 17.36
CA LYS A 58 4.36 12.60 18.50
C LYS A 58 2.99 13.07 18.03
N GLY A 59 2.94 14.03 17.10
CA GLY A 59 1.67 14.51 16.53
C GLY A 59 0.87 13.37 15.91
N ARG A 60 1.52 12.48 15.16
CA ARG A 60 0.86 11.30 14.56
C ARG A 60 0.29 10.33 15.60
N MET A 61 1.00 10.11 16.70
CA MET A 61 0.52 9.26 17.79
C MET A 61 -0.66 9.88 18.55
N GLU A 62 -0.70 11.21 18.64
CA GLU A 62 -1.77 11.97 19.30
C GLU A 62 -3.04 12.08 18.43
N GLU A 63 -2.89 12.24 17.12
CA GLU A 63 -3.99 12.29 16.13
C GLU A 63 -4.66 10.93 15.89
N CYS A 64 -4.10 9.86 16.46
CA CYS A 64 -4.58 8.51 16.25
C CYS A 64 -5.96 8.26 16.88
N ASP A 65 -6.88 7.74 16.07
CA ASP A 65 -8.24 7.36 16.45
C ASP A 65 -8.44 5.84 16.54
N ASP A 66 -9.63 5.43 16.97
CA ASP A 66 -10.01 4.02 17.12
C ASP A 66 -10.14 3.31 15.76
N HIS A 67 -10.18 4.06 14.65
CA HIS A 67 -10.43 3.55 13.31
C HIS A 67 -9.14 3.32 12.52
N GLY A 68 -8.01 3.86 12.97
CA GLY A 68 -6.68 3.54 12.45
C GLY A 68 -6.63 3.60 10.92
N ASP A 69 -5.89 2.67 10.31
CA ASP A 69 -5.74 2.60 8.84
C ASP A 69 -6.65 1.50 8.25
N ILE A 70 -7.97 1.57 8.49
CA ILE A 70 -8.96 0.58 8.04
C ILE A 70 -8.99 0.32 6.52
N TYR A 71 -8.50 1.26 5.70
CA TYR A 71 -8.47 1.07 4.24
C TYR A 71 -7.19 0.42 3.75
N LEU A 72 -6.17 0.29 4.60
CA LEU A 72 -4.95 -0.47 4.32
C LEU A 72 -5.12 -1.94 4.69
N THR A 73 -6.11 -2.60 4.09
CA THR A 73 -6.19 -4.07 4.14
C THR A 73 -5.07 -4.70 3.33
N ARG A 74 -4.71 -5.94 3.65
CA ARG A 74 -3.69 -6.70 2.90
C ARG A 74 -3.95 -6.66 1.39
N GLU A 75 -5.18 -6.94 0.97
CA GLU A 75 -5.57 -6.98 -0.45
C GLU A 75 -5.43 -5.60 -1.10
N THR A 76 -5.73 -4.54 -0.37
CA THR A 76 -5.64 -3.17 -0.88
C THR A 76 -4.19 -2.75 -1.05
N VAL A 77 -3.35 -3.03 -0.05
CA VAL A 77 -1.90 -2.76 -0.10
C VAL A 77 -1.25 -3.57 -1.22
N GLU A 78 -1.52 -4.88 -1.30
CA GLU A 78 -1.01 -5.77 -2.35
C GLU A 78 -1.41 -5.28 -3.74
N TYR A 79 -2.65 -4.82 -3.91
CA TYR A 79 -3.12 -4.27 -5.17
C TYR A 79 -2.39 -2.98 -5.56
N ILE A 80 -2.25 -2.02 -4.63
CA ILE A 80 -1.49 -0.77 -4.85
C ILE A 80 -0.04 -1.09 -5.24
N PHE A 81 0.59 -2.01 -4.52
CA PHE A 81 2.01 -2.34 -4.71
C PHE A 81 2.22 -3.07 -6.03
N THR A 82 1.31 -3.99 -6.38
CA THR A 82 1.31 -4.66 -7.68
C THR A 82 1.19 -3.68 -8.83
N LEU A 83 0.31 -2.67 -8.72
CA LEU A 83 0.20 -1.63 -9.74
C LEU A 83 1.49 -0.81 -9.87
N CYS A 84 2.09 -0.39 -8.76
CA CYS A 84 3.36 0.35 -8.77
C CYS A 84 4.49 -0.48 -9.40
N LEU A 85 4.59 -1.76 -9.06
CA LEU A 85 5.56 -2.70 -9.63
C LEU A 85 5.36 -2.87 -11.15
N ARG A 86 4.11 -3.07 -11.60
CA ARG A 86 3.80 -3.24 -13.02
C ARG A 86 4.02 -1.97 -13.84
N LEU A 87 3.88 -0.81 -13.19
CA LEU A 87 4.16 0.50 -13.78
C LEU A 87 5.64 0.88 -13.67
N ARG A 88 6.48 0.04 -13.03
CA ARG A 88 7.92 0.25 -12.82
C ARG A 88 8.23 1.59 -12.14
N LEU A 89 7.47 1.88 -11.09
CA LEU A 89 7.65 3.10 -10.29
C LEU A 89 8.71 2.89 -9.19
N PRO A 90 9.38 3.96 -8.74
CA PRO A 90 10.24 3.91 -7.56
C PRO A 90 9.54 3.34 -6.33
N VAL A 91 10.31 2.74 -5.43
CA VAL A 91 9.82 2.04 -4.25
C VAL A 91 9.03 2.97 -3.32
N GLU A 92 9.40 4.24 -3.24
CA GLU A 92 8.78 5.28 -2.40
C GLU A 92 7.33 5.57 -2.84
N VAL A 93 7.06 5.45 -4.15
CA VAL A 93 5.75 5.78 -4.73
C VAL A 93 4.66 4.87 -4.17
N ARG A 94 4.92 3.58 -3.95
CA ARG A 94 3.89 2.64 -3.48
C ARG A 94 3.52 2.87 -2.02
N PHE A 95 4.49 3.21 -1.18
CA PHE A 95 4.27 3.57 0.22
C PHE A 95 3.48 4.87 0.34
N MET A 96 3.87 5.89 -0.43
CA MET A 96 3.17 7.18 -0.46
C MET A 96 1.76 7.07 -1.04
N ALA A 97 1.58 6.29 -2.11
CA ALA A 97 0.26 6.05 -2.70
C ALA A 97 -0.69 5.37 -1.70
N ALA A 98 -0.20 4.40 -0.92
CA ALA A 98 -0.98 3.77 0.15
C ALA A 98 -1.40 4.79 1.21
N SER A 99 -0.48 5.62 1.71
CA SER A 99 -0.79 6.65 2.69
C SER A 99 -1.78 7.71 2.17
N ILE A 100 -1.62 8.17 0.92
CA ILE A 100 -2.56 9.10 0.26
C ILE A 100 -3.95 8.46 0.14
N PHE A 101 -4.00 7.22 -0.33
CA PHE A 101 -5.24 6.50 -0.55
C PHE A 101 -6.03 6.32 0.76
N ASP A 102 -5.37 5.84 1.81
CA ASP A 102 -6.01 5.63 3.10
C ASP A 102 -6.51 6.94 3.73
N ARG A 103 -5.68 8.00 3.73
CA ARG A 103 -6.08 9.32 4.23
C ARG A 103 -7.28 9.86 3.46
N PHE A 104 -7.26 9.76 2.13
CA PHE A 104 -8.39 10.15 1.29
C PHE A 104 -9.65 9.37 1.65
N MET A 105 -9.57 8.05 1.74
CA MET A 105 -10.73 7.20 2.01
C MET A 105 -11.34 7.47 3.39
N ARG A 106 -10.51 7.67 4.42
CA ARG A 106 -11.00 8.04 5.77
C ARG A 106 -11.76 9.36 5.77
N ILE A 107 -11.15 10.41 5.22
CA ILE A 107 -11.79 11.73 5.20
C ILE A 107 -13.05 11.69 4.33
N HIS A 108 -13.00 11.06 3.16
CA HIS A 108 -14.13 10.98 2.26
C HIS A 108 -15.29 10.20 2.88
N THR A 109 -15.03 9.04 3.50
CA THR A 109 -16.06 8.26 4.20
C THR A 109 -16.67 9.05 5.35
N ARG A 110 -15.84 9.71 6.18
CA ARG A 110 -16.34 10.55 7.27
C ARG A 110 -17.24 11.67 6.77
N GLN A 111 -16.87 12.34 5.68
CA GLN A 111 -17.71 13.37 5.04
C GLN A 111 -19.06 12.82 4.58
N MET A 112 -19.09 11.61 4.02
CA MET A 112 -20.35 10.97 3.60
C MET A 112 -21.21 10.54 4.81
N ILE A 113 -20.60 9.99 5.86
CA ILE A 113 -21.31 9.62 7.08
C ILE A 113 -21.91 10.85 7.75
N ASN A 114 -21.13 11.93 7.89
CA ASN A 114 -21.61 13.19 8.48
C ASN A 114 -22.77 13.77 7.67
N PHE A 115 -22.64 13.82 6.34
CA PHE A 115 -23.70 14.26 5.45
C PHE A 115 -24.99 13.44 5.64
N LEU A 116 -24.91 12.11 5.66
CA LEU A 116 -26.10 11.26 5.88
C LEU A 116 -26.68 11.41 7.30
N THR A 117 -25.83 11.68 8.29
CA THR A 117 -26.24 11.89 9.68
C THR A 117 -27.05 13.16 9.83
N GLU A 118 -26.63 14.24 9.15
CA GLU A 118 -27.29 15.56 9.16
C GLU A 118 -28.64 15.60 8.44
N LEU A 119 -28.91 14.64 7.54
CA LEU A 119 -30.19 14.57 6.85
C LEU A 119 -31.32 14.13 7.80
N ASP A 120 -32.46 14.81 7.72
CA ASP A 120 -33.69 14.42 8.43
C ASP A 120 -34.38 13.26 7.70
N MET A 121 -33.93 12.04 8.02
CA MET A 121 -34.42 10.79 7.45
C MET A 121 -34.44 9.71 8.53
N THR A 122 -35.30 8.70 8.36
CA THR A 122 -35.31 7.53 9.23
C THR A 122 -34.00 6.75 9.12
N ASN A 123 -33.60 6.05 10.19
CA ASN A 123 -32.38 5.24 10.20
C ASN A 123 -32.37 4.17 9.10
N GLN A 124 -33.53 3.57 8.81
CA GLN A 124 -33.66 2.60 7.72
C GLN A 124 -33.36 3.24 6.37
N ARG A 125 -33.86 4.45 6.11
CA ARG A 125 -33.58 5.16 4.87
C ARG A 125 -32.11 5.57 4.78
N LYS A 126 -31.49 6.01 5.88
CA LYS A 126 -30.06 6.30 5.94
C LYS A 126 -29.20 5.07 5.61
N ALA A 127 -29.60 3.89 6.06
CA ALA A 127 -28.91 2.63 5.75
C ALA A 127 -29.00 2.27 4.25
N GLU A 128 -30.17 2.46 3.62
CA GLU A 128 -30.33 2.26 2.17
C GLU A 128 -29.48 3.24 1.35
N GLU A 129 -29.47 4.53 1.73
CA GLU A 129 -28.64 5.53 1.06
C GLU A 129 -27.14 5.24 1.25
N TRP A 130 -26.74 4.75 2.43
CA TRP A 130 -25.38 4.32 2.69
C TRP A 130 -24.94 3.17 1.78
N GLU A 131 -25.80 2.17 1.54
CA GLU A 131 -25.49 1.08 0.61
C GLU A 131 -25.25 1.61 -0.83
N GLY A 132 -26.01 2.63 -1.23
CA GLY A 132 -25.81 3.34 -2.50
C GLY A 132 -24.46 4.06 -2.57
N VAL A 133 -24.10 4.79 -1.51
CA VAL A 133 -22.81 5.47 -1.36
C VAL A 133 -21.65 4.48 -1.41
N GLU A 134 -21.73 3.40 -0.62
CA GLU A 134 -20.72 2.34 -0.55
C GLU A 134 -20.51 1.68 -1.92
N THR A 135 -21.61 1.38 -2.61
CA THR A 135 -21.57 0.80 -3.97
C THR A 135 -20.89 1.75 -4.96
N ASN A 136 -21.17 3.05 -4.87
CA ASN A 136 -20.56 4.05 -5.74
C ASN A 136 -19.05 4.22 -5.46
N MET A 137 -18.67 4.27 -4.18
CA MET A 137 -17.26 4.33 -3.77
C MET A 137 -16.49 3.10 -4.27
N SER A 138 -17.08 1.91 -4.10
CA SER A 138 -16.50 0.64 -4.57
C SER A 138 -16.25 0.62 -6.08
N ARG A 139 -17.19 1.14 -6.89
CA ARG A 139 -17.02 1.22 -8.36
C ARG A 139 -15.91 2.16 -8.79
N GLN A 140 -15.60 3.17 -7.98
CA GLN A 140 -14.56 4.16 -8.25
C GLN A 140 -13.21 3.79 -7.64
N LEU A 141 -13.13 2.72 -6.85
CA LEU A 141 -11.96 2.35 -6.06
C LEU A 141 -10.67 2.30 -6.90
N THR A 142 -10.69 1.58 -8.02
CA THR A 142 -9.52 1.47 -8.92
C THR A 142 -9.09 2.83 -9.45
N LEU A 143 -10.04 3.71 -9.81
CA LEU A 143 -9.73 5.07 -10.24
C LEU A 143 -9.06 5.87 -9.11
N ARG A 144 -9.54 5.76 -7.87
CA ARG A 144 -8.97 6.44 -6.70
C ARG A 144 -7.56 5.95 -6.40
N ILE A 145 -7.33 4.64 -6.45
CA ILE A 145 -6.01 4.04 -6.28
C ILE A 145 -5.03 4.52 -7.35
N CYS A 146 -5.40 4.43 -8.64
CA CYS A 146 -4.53 4.91 -9.72
C CYS A 146 -4.28 6.43 -9.62
N SER A 147 -5.25 7.21 -9.14
CA SER A 147 -5.07 8.64 -8.92
C SER A 147 -4.12 8.93 -7.75
N ALA A 148 -4.19 8.17 -6.66
CA ALA A 148 -3.25 8.26 -5.53
C ALA A 148 -1.82 7.90 -5.97
N ILE A 149 -1.66 6.84 -6.78
CA ILE A 149 -0.37 6.48 -7.40
C ILE A 149 0.13 7.60 -8.31
N GLN A 150 -0.75 8.21 -9.10
CA GLN A 150 -0.38 9.34 -9.95
C GLN A 150 0.14 10.53 -9.12
N ILE A 151 -0.57 10.91 -8.05
CA ILE A 151 -0.14 11.99 -7.14
C ILE A 151 1.21 11.65 -6.50
N ALA A 152 1.35 10.44 -5.97
CA ALA A 152 2.60 9.97 -5.35
C ALA A 152 3.77 10.03 -6.34
N SER A 153 3.57 9.56 -7.58
CA SER A 153 4.62 9.60 -8.61
C SER A 153 5.10 11.03 -8.91
N LYS A 154 4.18 12.01 -8.93
CA LYS A 154 4.50 13.43 -9.14
C LYS A 154 5.22 14.04 -7.95
N ASN A 155 4.92 13.58 -6.74
CA ASN A 155 5.56 14.07 -5.52
C ASN A 155 6.99 13.53 -5.38
N VAL A 156 7.22 12.27 -5.75
CA VAL A 156 8.55 11.64 -5.69
C VAL A 156 9.48 12.13 -6.82
N SER A 157 9.01 12.13 -8.07
CA SER A 157 9.81 12.64 -9.20
C SER A 157 8.91 13.36 -10.19
N TYR A 158 9.13 14.66 -10.36
CA TYR A 158 8.39 15.44 -11.36
C TYR A 158 8.61 14.92 -12.79
N HIS A 159 9.87 14.62 -13.14
CA HIS A 159 10.28 14.26 -14.50
C HIS A 159 9.83 12.86 -14.92
N ASP A 160 9.79 11.91 -13.99
CA ASP A 160 9.42 10.50 -14.26
C ASP A 160 7.99 10.17 -13.80
N SER A 161 7.19 11.20 -13.50
CA SER A 161 5.83 11.04 -13.00
C SER A 161 4.86 10.46 -14.04
N LEU A 162 3.81 9.80 -13.55
CA LEU A 162 2.76 9.28 -14.41
C LEU A 162 1.88 10.39 -14.97
N SER A 163 1.81 10.45 -16.30
CA SER A 163 0.82 11.24 -17.02
C SER A 163 -0.58 10.65 -16.92
N SER A 164 -1.62 11.49 -17.06
CA SER A 164 -3.01 11.01 -17.09
C SER A 164 -3.29 10.08 -18.28
N ASN A 165 -2.47 10.15 -19.34
CA ASN A 165 -2.55 9.25 -20.48
C ASN A 165 -2.07 7.83 -20.11
N GLN A 166 -0.97 7.71 -19.35
CA GLN A 166 -0.49 6.42 -18.83
C GLN A 166 -1.51 5.79 -17.87
N ILE A 167 -2.07 6.59 -16.95
CA ILE A 167 -3.15 6.14 -16.06
C ILE A 167 -4.38 5.69 -16.86
N GLY A 168 -4.78 6.44 -17.89
CA GLY A 168 -5.89 6.03 -18.76
C GLY A 168 -5.65 4.71 -19.50
N LYS A 169 -4.40 4.43 -19.92
CA LYS A 169 -4.03 3.13 -20.50
C LYS A 169 -4.11 2.01 -19.45
N CYS A 170 -3.54 2.24 -18.26
CA CYS A 170 -3.58 1.28 -17.15
C CYS A 170 -5.03 0.90 -16.76
N LEU A 171 -5.89 1.91 -16.58
CA LEU A 171 -7.30 1.73 -16.24
C LEU A 171 -8.08 0.93 -17.31
N ARG A 172 -7.78 1.13 -18.59
CA ARG A 172 -8.33 0.30 -19.67
C ARG A 172 -7.91 -1.15 -19.56
N THR A 173 -6.63 -1.42 -19.30
CA THR A 173 -6.11 -2.79 -19.09
C THR A 173 -6.75 -3.47 -17.88
N LEU A 174 -7.11 -2.71 -16.84
CA LEU A 174 -7.80 -3.21 -15.65
C LEU A 174 -9.34 -3.37 -15.86
N GLY A 175 -9.85 -3.14 -17.06
CA GLY A 175 -11.28 -3.28 -17.38
C GLY A 175 -12.17 -2.13 -16.86
N THR A 176 -11.57 -1.00 -16.47
CA THR A 176 -12.29 0.17 -15.94
C THR A 176 -11.93 1.44 -16.74
N PRO A 177 -12.38 1.58 -18.00
CA PRO A 177 -12.00 2.72 -18.83
C PRO A 177 -12.53 4.05 -18.26
N TYR A 178 -11.66 5.06 -18.15
CA TYR A 178 -12.03 6.43 -17.80
C TYR A 178 -11.48 7.43 -18.81
N THR A 179 -12.18 8.56 -18.98
CA THR A 179 -11.70 9.68 -19.80
C THR A 179 -10.57 10.43 -19.09
N LYS A 180 -9.72 11.12 -19.84
CA LYS A 180 -8.66 11.96 -19.27
C LYS A 180 -9.21 13.01 -18.30
N SER A 181 -10.35 13.61 -18.63
CA SER A 181 -11.04 14.57 -17.75
C SER A 181 -11.51 13.93 -16.44
N ALA A 182 -12.06 12.71 -16.48
CA ALA A 182 -12.47 11.99 -15.26
C ALA A 182 -11.27 11.66 -14.36
N ILE A 183 -10.14 11.28 -14.95
CA ILE A 183 -8.89 11.02 -14.21
C ILE A 183 -8.39 12.30 -13.52
N LEU A 184 -8.31 13.42 -14.23
CA LEU A 184 -7.91 14.70 -13.65
C LEU A 184 -8.86 15.17 -12.55
N LYS A 185 -10.17 15.03 -12.75
CA LYS A 185 -11.17 15.34 -11.70
C LYS A 185 -11.00 14.45 -10.47
N SER A 186 -10.60 13.19 -10.67
CA SER A 186 -10.33 12.27 -9.57
C SER A 186 -9.11 12.69 -8.77
N GLU A 187 -8.01 13.02 -9.45
CA GLU A 187 -6.78 13.55 -8.85
C GLU A 187 -7.06 14.82 -8.02
N ILE A 188 -7.73 15.80 -8.62
CA ILE A 188 -8.11 17.05 -7.92
C ILE A 188 -9.01 16.76 -6.72
N ARG A 189 -9.94 15.81 -6.83
CA ARG A 189 -10.80 15.45 -5.69
C ARG A 189 -9.96 14.90 -4.54
N ILE A 190 -9.03 13.98 -4.80
CA ILE A 190 -8.17 13.43 -3.75
C ILE A 190 -7.40 14.55 -3.07
N LEU A 191 -6.72 15.40 -3.85
CA LEU A 191 -5.94 16.52 -3.32
C LEU A 191 -6.79 17.47 -2.48
N LYS A 192 -7.97 17.87 -2.95
CA LYS A 192 -8.89 18.72 -2.17
C LYS A 192 -9.37 18.04 -0.88
N THR A 193 -9.68 16.76 -0.93
CA THR A 193 -10.15 16.02 0.25
C THR A 193 -9.07 15.88 1.31
N ILE A 194 -7.80 15.76 0.94
CA ILE A 194 -6.67 15.74 1.89
C ILE A 194 -6.07 17.15 2.15
N ASP A 195 -6.79 18.19 1.75
CA ASP A 195 -6.39 19.60 1.88
C ASP A 195 -4.97 19.89 1.36
N PHE A 196 -4.66 19.34 0.18
CA PHE A 196 -3.37 19.41 -0.50
C PHE A 196 -2.15 18.98 0.35
N THR A 197 -2.40 18.32 1.49
CA THR A 197 -1.37 17.90 2.43
C THR A 197 -1.05 16.43 2.19
N ILE A 198 0.08 16.17 1.52
CA ILE A 198 0.56 14.81 1.28
C ILE A 198 0.99 14.21 2.64
N PRO A 199 0.44 13.05 3.04
CA PRO A 199 0.89 12.41 4.27
C PRO A 199 2.36 11.98 4.13
N ALA A 200 3.12 12.17 5.20
CA ALA A 200 4.45 11.56 5.33
C ALA A 200 4.35 10.04 5.19
N THR A 201 5.48 9.36 5.01
CA THR A 201 5.57 7.90 4.92
C THR A 201 6.59 7.36 5.94
N PRO A 202 6.49 6.09 6.35
CA PRO A 202 7.51 5.47 7.21
C PRO A 202 8.88 5.35 6.52
N VAL A 203 8.93 5.51 5.19
CA VAL A 203 10.15 5.56 4.38
C VAL A 203 11.08 6.67 4.85
N VAL A 204 10.56 7.90 5.02
CA VAL A 204 11.37 9.07 5.41
C VAL A 204 12.06 8.83 6.76
N TYR A 205 11.36 8.19 7.69
CA TYR A 205 11.92 7.82 9.00
C TYR A 205 13.01 6.76 8.83
N ALA A 206 12.75 5.69 8.07
CA ALA A 206 13.72 4.62 7.85
C ALA A 206 15.00 5.11 7.15
N GLU A 207 14.87 5.93 6.09
CA GLU A 207 16.00 6.54 5.39
C GLU A 207 16.81 7.44 6.31
N SER A 208 16.13 8.31 7.06
CA SER A 208 16.77 9.26 7.97
C SER A 208 17.53 8.54 9.07
N ILE A 209 16.90 7.57 9.73
CA ILE A 209 17.52 6.80 10.81
C ILE A 209 18.71 6.01 10.26
N LEU A 210 18.55 5.30 9.14
CA LEU A 210 19.63 4.52 8.53
C LEU A 210 20.83 5.41 8.17
N LYS A 211 20.57 6.59 7.59
CA LYS A 211 21.63 7.53 7.19
C LYS A 211 22.32 8.13 8.41
N ILE A 212 21.58 8.58 9.42
CA ILE A 212 22.16 9.13 10.65
C ILE A 212 22.95 8.06 11.42
N PHE A 213 22.40 6.85 11.52
CA PHE A 213 23.04 5.71 12.17
C PHE A 213 24.37 5.35 11.50
N SER A 214 24.38 5.22 10.16
CA SER A 214 25.63 4.96 9.42
C SER A 214 26.64 6.08 9.58
N MET A 215 26.23 7.35 9.59
CA MET A 215 27.16 8.47 9.76
C MET A 215 27.75 8.59 11.18
N THR A 216 27.04 8.10 12.20
CA THR A 216 27.37 8.37 13.61
C THR A 216 27.97 7.18 14.33
N LYS A 217 27.44 5.97 14.11
CA LYS A 217 27.81 4.75 14.85
C LYS A 217 28.56 3.74 13.99
N ARG A 218 28.13 3.54 12.74
CA ARG A 218 28.68 2.50 11.84
C ARG A 218 28.98 3.05 10.42
N PRO A 219 30.06 3.83 10.24
CA PRO A 219 30.43 4.39 8.93
C PRO A 219 30.76 3.33 7.87
N GLU A 220 31.12 2.12 8.29
CA GLU A 220 31.39 0.96 7.44
C GLU A 220 30.13 0.20 6.98
N LEU A 221 28.94 0.62 7.43
CA LEU A 221 27.69 -0.05 7.08
C LEU A 221 27.44 0.03 5.55
N HIS A 222 27.19 -1.12 4.92
CA HIS A 222 26.66 -1.22 3.56
C HIS A 222 25.21 -0.72 3.48
N VAL A 223 25.03 0.60 3.54
CA VAL A 223 23.73 1.27 3.61
C VAL A 223 22.77 0.82 2.51
N ASN A 224 23.22 0.74 1.26
CA ASN A 224 22.38 0.32 0.14
C ASN A 224 21.88 -1.13 0.30
N SER A 225 22.74 -2.03 0.79
CA SER A 225 22.37 -3.43 1.03
C SER A 225 21.32 -3.51 2.14
N VAL A 226 21.54 -2.82 3.26
CA VAL A 226 20.58 -2.78 4.38
C VAL A 226 19.26 -2.14 3.94
N TRP A 227 19.31 -1.08 3.14
CA TRP A 227 18.13 -0.42 2.59
C TRP A 227 17.28 -1.36 1.73
N SER A 228 17.90 -2.19 0.89
CA SER A 228 17.17 -3.16 0.07
C SER A 228 16.35 -4.14 0.92
N PHE A 229 16.90 -4.59 2.07
CA PHE A 229 16.15 -5.41 3.02
C PHE A 229 15.07 -4.61 3.75
N ILE A 230 15.34 -3.37 4.16
CA ILE A 230 14.34 -2.49 4.77
C ILE A 230 13.13 -2.33 3.85
N CYS A 231 13.31 -2.10 2.55
CA CYS A 231 12.22 -1.98 1.59
C CYS A 231 11.35 -3.25 1.53
N ILE A 232 11.97 -4.43 1.53
CA ILE A 232 11.25 -5.72 1.54
C ILE A 232 10.49 -5.90 2.87
N LEU A 233 11.13 -5.61 3.99
CA LEU A 233 10.53 -5.74 5.32
C LEU A 233 9.39 -4.74 5.52
N MET A 234 9.50 -3.54 4.93
CA MET A 234 8.43 -2.54 4.94
C MET A 234 7.24 -2.97 4.08
N ASP A 235 7.46 -3.70 2.98
CA ASP A 235 6.38 -4.33 2.22
C ASP A 235 5.62 -5.34 3.09
N VAL A 236 6.36 -6.23 3.77
CA VAL A 236 5.78 -7.20 4.71
C VAL A 236 5.04 -6.49 5.85
N LEU A 237 5.62 -5.43 6.41
CA LEU A 237 5.03 -4.64 7.48
C LEU A 237 3.66 -4.08 7.11
N LEU A 238 3.50 -3.57 5.88
CA LEU A 238 2.24 -2.99 5.43
C LEU A 238 1.23 -4.05 4.98
N MET A 239 1.67 -5.16 4.40
CA MET A 239 0.78 -6.25 4.01
C MET A 239 0.26 -7.07 5.20
N GLU A 240 1.10 -7.32 6.19
CA GLU A 240 0.82 -8.21 7.34
C GLU A 240 0.74 -7.44 8.66
N ARG A 241 0.37 -6.15 8.59
CA ARG A 241 0.40 -5.24 9.73
C ARG A 241 -0.35 -5.78 10.95
N GLU A 242 -1.58 -6.25 10.78
CA GLU A 242 -2.36 -6.81 11.89
C GLU A 242 -1.65 -8.01 12.54
N MET A 243 -1.04 -8.88 11.74
CA MET A 243 -0.35 -10.07 12.24
C MET A 243 0.90 -9.71 13.05
N ILE A 244 1.70 -8.75 12.56
CA ILE A 244 2.93 -8.29 13.21
C ILE A 244 2.63 -7.64 14.56
N TYR A 245 1.71 -6.69 14.60
CA TYR A 245 1.39 -6.00 15.86
C TYR A 245 0.67 -6.90 16.86
N ASN A 246 -0.17 -7.84 16.41
CA ASN A 246 -0.74 -8.85 17.31
C ASN A 246 0.34 -9.76 17.91
N LYS A 247 1.33 -10.19 17.11
CA LYS A 247 2.48 -10.96 17.61
C LYS A 247 3.31 -10.17 18.63
N LEU A 248 3.60 -8.90 18.33
CA LEU A 248 4.33 -8.02 19.23
C LEU A 248 3.62 -7.87 20.58
N ILE A 249 2.31 -7.54 20.55
CA ILE A 249 1.50 -7.39 21.75
C ILE A 249 1.45 -8.71 22.54
N GLN A 250 1.28 -9.83 21.84
CA GLN A 250 1.27 -11.16 22.45
C GLN A 250 2.62 -11.53 23.10
N SER A 251 3.74 -11.16 22.48
CA SER A 251 5.09 -11.37 23.03
C SER A 251 5.29 -10.59 24.33
N ILE A 252 4.89 -9.31 24.34
CA ILE A 252 5.13 -8.41 25.46
C ILE A 252 4.15 -8.63 26.62
N LEU A 253 2.86 -8.82 26.33
CA LEU A 253 1.80 -8.83 27.35
C LEU A 253 1.22 -10.22 27.64
N GLY A 254 1.53 -11.22 26.82
CA GLY A 254 0.97 -12.57 26.91
C GLY A 254 -0.52 -12.69 26.58
N ASP A 255 -1.23 -11.57 26.43
CA ASP A 255 -2.65 -11.51 26.05
C ASP A 255 -2.97 -10.22 25.30
N SER A 256 -3.36 -10.38 24.03
CA SER A 256 -3.73 -9.28 23.15
C SER A 256 -5.06 -8.59 23.51
N SER A 257 -5.91 -9.21 24.34
CA SER A 257 -7.19 -8.64 24.76
C SER A 257 -7.06 -7.46 25.74
N ARG A 258 -5.87 -7.28 26.32
CA ARG A 258 -5.56 -6.24 27.31
C ARG A 258 -5.29 -4.87 26.69
N VAL A 259 -5.19 -4.78 25.36
CA VAL A 259 -4.85 -3.55 24.64
C VAL A 259 -6.07 -3.10 23.84
N THR A 260 -6.45 -1.84 24.02
CA THR A 260 -7.52 -1.22 23.25
C THR A 260 -7.09 -1.03 21.79
N GLU A 261 -8.05 -0.97 20.85
CA GLU A 261 -7.72 -0.69 19.44
C GLU A 261 -7.02 0.68 19.28
N ARG A 262 -7.35 1.66 20.13
CA ARG A 262 -6.66 2.95 20.14
C ARG A 262 -5.19 2.85 20.49
N GLU A 263 -4.86 2.09 21.55
CA GLU A 263 -3.47 1.88 21.96
C GLU A 263 -2.69 1.13 20.88
N LYS A 264 -3.31 0.12 20.26
CA LYS A 264 -2.73 -0.61 19.14
C LYS A 264 -2.51 0.30 17.93
N ASN A 265 -3.46 1.16 17.59
CA ASN A 265 -3.31 2.12 16.50
C ASN A 265 -2.27 3.19 16.82
N ARG A 266 -2.15 3.61 18.09
CA ARG A 266 -1.09 4.52 18.54
C ARG A 266 0.30 3.89 18.40
N LEU A 267 0.44 2.62 18.75
CA LEU A 267 1.68 1.86 18.54
C LEU A 267 2.02 1.75 17.04
N LYS A 268 1.01 1.47 16.19
CA LYS A 268 1.14 1.45 14.73
C LYS A 268 1.51 2.82 14.12
N ALA A 269 1.22 3.91 14.82
CA ALA A 269 1.51 5.28 14.40
C ALA A 269 2.90 5.76 14.82
N ASP A 270 3.58 5.02 15.71
CA ASP A 270 4.96 5.28 16.11
C ASP A 270 5.94 4.85 15.02
N TRP A 271 6.14 5.74 14.07
CA TRP A 271 7.04 5.53 12.94
C TRP A 271 8.51 5.60 13.31
N MET A 272 8.83 6.26 14.43
CA MET A 272 10.18 6.24 14.97
C MET A 272 10.57 4.83 15.42
N LEU A 273 9.71 4.19 16.22
CA LEU A 273 9.90 2.80 16.64
C LEU A 273 9.94 1.85 15.43
N VAL A 274 9.01 2.00 14.48
CA VAL A 274 8.97 1.19 13.26
C VAL A 274 10.26 1.30 12.47
N ALA A 275 10.76 2.52 12.27
CA ALA A 275 11.95 2.74 11.47
C ALA A 275 13.21 2.20 12.16
N CYS A 276 13.35 2.38 13.48
CA CYS A 276 14.41 1.73 14.26
C CYS A 276 14.35 0.19 14.12
N ALA A 277 13.15 -0.40 14.25
CA ALA A 277 12.97 -1.84 14.12
C ALA A 277 13.29 -2.35 12.72
N LEU A 278 12.94 -1.60 11.67
CA LEU A 278 13.29 -1.92 10.28
C LEU A 278 14.80 -1.86 10.05
N VAL A 279 15.50 -0.85 10.60
CA VAL A 279 16.96 -0.76 10.50
C VAL A 279 17.64 -1.92 11.22
N CYS A 280 17.16 -2.27 12.41
CA CYS A 280 17.62 -3.44 13.17
C CYS A 280 17.39 -4.73 12.38
N ALA A 281 16.17 -4.97 11.90
CA ALA A 281 15.80 -6.17 11.14
C ALA A 281 16.55 -6.26 9.80
N GLY A 282 16.69 -5.15 9.07
CA GLY A 282 17.46 -5.10 7.82
C GLY A 282 18.96 -5.40 8.05
N SER A 283 19.50 -4.92 9.18
CA SER A 283 20.87 -5.26 9.59
C SER A 283 21.01 -6.75 9.92
N CYS A 284 20.02 -7.35 10.62
CA CYS A 284 19.98 -8.79 10.86
C CYS A 284 19.91 -9.59 9.55
N CYS A 285 19.13 -9.15 8.56
CA CYS A 285 19.05 -9.81 7.26
C CYS A 285 20.37 -9.75 6.49
N HIS A 286 21.10 -8.64 6.56
CA HIS A 286 22.34 -8.48 5.79
C HIS A 286 23.56 -9.10 6.47
N TYR A 287 23.72 -8.91 7.78
CA TYR A 287 24.92 -9.31 8.53
C TYR A 287 24.72 -10.50 9.48
N GLY A 288 23.48 -10.96 9.67
CA GLY A 288 23.12 -11.95 10.67
C GLY A 288 22.80 -11.34 12.03
N PHE A 289 22.24 -12.17 12.92
CA PHE A 289 21.77 -11.73 14.24
C PHE A 289 22.88 -11.26 15.17
N ASP A 290 24.09 -11.84 15.07
CA ASP A 290 25.23 -11.47 15.94
C ASP A 290 25.62 -10.00 15.79
N ILE A 291 25.48 -9.44 14.58
CA ILE A 291 25.82 -8.05 14.27
C ILE A 291 24.57 -7.15 14.29
N GLY A 292 23.41 -7.71 13.92
CA GLY A 292 22.16 -6.97 13.78
C GLY A 292 21.40 -6.75 15.08
N ASP A 293 21.40 -7.69 16.03
CA ASP A 293 20.67 -7.53 17.30
C ASP A 293 21.25 -6.39 18.18
N PRO A 294 22.58 -6.22 18.31
CA PRO A 294 23.15 -5.08 19.04
C PRO A 294 22.80 -3.71 18.45
N VAL A 295 22.32 -3.64 17.20
CA VAL A 295 21.90 -2.38 16.57
C VAL A 295 20.78 -1.71 17.36
N SER A 296 19.87 -2.45 17.98
CA SER A 296 18.77 -1.86 18.77
C SER A 296 19.29 -1.02 19.94
N VAL A 297 20.35 -1.48 20.62
CA VAL A 297 21.01 -0.75 21.73
C VAL A 297 21.73 0.49 21.23
N GLU A 298 22.39 0.40 20.06
CA GLU A 298 23.06 1.55 19.46
C GLU A 298 22.05 2.62 18.95
N LEU A 299 20.89 2.18 18.46
CA LEU A 299 19.79 3.04 18.06
C LEU A 299 19.15 3.72 19.28
N GLU A 300 18.96 3.03 20.40
CA GLU A 300 18.43 3.63 21.64
C GLU A 300 19.27 4.84 22.08
N GLN A 301 20.60 4.73 22.00
CA GLN A 301 21.51 5.82 22.38
C GLN A 301 21.40 7.07 21.49
N LEU A 302 20.93 6.91 20.25
CA LEU A 302 20.81 8.02 19.29
C LEU A 302 19.40 8.60 19.22
N PHE A 303 18.39 7.73 19.24
CA PHE A 303 17.02 8.08 18.90
C PHE A 303 16.08 8.06 20.11
N GLU A 304 16.56 7.58 21.27
CA GLU A 304 15.78 7.44 22.53
C GLU A 304 14.56 6.51 22.38
N THR A 305 14.62 5.59 21.41
CA THR A 305 13.65 4.51 21.25
C THR A 305 14.13 3.29 22.04
N PRO A 306 13.32 2.71 22.95
CA PRO A 306 13.77 1.58 23.78
C PRO A 306 14.30 0.41 22.95
N ALA A 307 15.51 -0.09 23.26
CA ALA A 307 16.12 -1.17 22.50
C ALA A 307 15.29 -2.46 22.57
N LYS A 308 14.72 -2.76 23.74
CA LYS A 308 13.86 -3.93 23.93
C LYS A 308 12.67 -3.90 22.96
N ASP A 309 11.93 -2.80 22.92
CA ASP A 309 10.75 -2.66 22.06
C ASP A 309 11.14 -2.70 20.58
N THR A 310 12.29 -2.10 20.24
CA THR A 310 12.87 -2.13 18.90
C THR A 310 13.21 -3.55 18.46
N SER A 311 13.91 -4.33 19.29
CA SER A 311 14.25 -5.73 19.01
C SER A 311 13.01 -6.62 18.91
N GLU A 312 12.03 -6.47 19.81
CA GLU A 312 10.79 -7.25 19.78
C GLU A 312 9.98 -6.98 18.49
N LEU A 313 9.86 -5.73 18.07
CA LEU A 313 9.20 -5.40 16.79
C LEU A 313 10.01 -5.92 15.60
N ALA A 314 11.33 -5.81 15.62
CA ALA A 314 12.20 -6.34 14.57
C ALA A 314 12.03 -7.87 14.43
N ILE A 315 12.02 -8.60 15.55
CA ILE A 315 11.77 -10.04 15.59
C ILE A 315 10.38 -10.37 15.04
N ALA A 316 9.33 -9.66 15.47
CA ALA A 316 7.97 -9.88 14.97
C ALA A 316 7.86 -9.70 13.45
N ILE A 317 8.52 -8.67 12.89
CA ILE A 317 8.60 -8.44 11.44
C ILE A 317 9.33 -9.61 10.75
N LEU A 318 10.50 -9.99 11.26
CA LEU A 318 11.32 -11.08 10.69
C LEU A 318 10.60 -12.43 10.73
N GLU A 319 9.91 -12.76 11.81
CA GLU A 319 9.13 -13.99 11.92
C GLU A 319 8.00 -14.06 10.88
N VAL A 320 7.30 -12.95 10.67
CA VAL A 320 6.22 -12.88 9.68
C VAL A 320 6.78 -12.93 8.26
N ALA A 321 7.92 -12.28 8.02
CA ALA A 321 8.65 -12.37 6.74
C ALA A 321 9.12 -13.81 6.44
N ARG A 322 9.58 -14.56 7.44
CA ARG A 322 9.96 -15.98 7.29
C ARG A 322 8.76 -16.89 7.09
N GLY A 323 7.66 -16.62 7.78
CA GLY A 323 6.42 -17.43 7.71
C GLY A 323 5.60 -17.22 6.42
N THR A 324 5.87 -16.16 5.65
CA THR A 324 5.17 -15.89 4.38
C THR A 324 5.68 -16.75 3.22
N GLU A 325 6.90 -17.31 3.30
CA GLU A 325 7.43 -18.25 2.29
C GLU A 325 6.63 -19.57 2.25
N GLY A 326 6.25 -20.12 3.41
CA GLY A 326 5.45 -21.35 3.48
C GLY A 326 4.01 -21.21 2.98
N ARG A 327 3.42 -20.01 3.08
CA ARG A 327 2.08 -19.71 2.53
C ARG A 327 2.09 -19.37 1.05
N ASN A 328 3.21 -18.92 0.49
CA ASN A 328 3.34 -18.66 -0.94
C ASN A 328 3.38 -19.96 -1.77
N GLU A 329 3.87 -21.06 -1.19
CA GLU A 329 3.73 -22.42 -1.74
C GLU A 329 2.25 -22.87 -1.78
N ASP A 330 1.50 -22.63 -0.71
CA ASP A 330 0.06 -22.92 -0.64
C ASP A 330 -0.75 -22.00 -1.56
N MET A 331 -0.31 -20.75 -1.77
CA MET A 331 -0.93 -19.81 -2.71
C MET A 331 -0.59 -20.14 -4.16
N LYS A 332 0.63 -20.65 -4.46
CA LYS A 332 0.98 -21.24 -5.76
C LYS A 332 0.20 -22.54 -6.03
N ARG A 333 -0.02 -23.38 -5.01
CA ARG A 333 -0.90 -24.57 -5.10
C ARG A 333 -2.37 -24.18 -5.28
N ASN A 334 -2.83 -23.10 -4.65
CA ASN A 334 -4.19 -22.57 -4.82
C ASN A 334 -4.40 -21.80 -6.13
N MET A 335 -3.37 -21.15 -6.69
CA MET A 335 -3.44 -20.57 -8.05
C MET A 335 -3.46 -21.63 -9.15
N ASN A 336 -2.91 -22.83 -8.89
CA ASN A 336 -3.01 -23.98 -9.79
C ASN A 336 -4.32 -24.78 -9.63
N ARG A 337 -5.15 -24.46 -8.62
CA ARG A 337 -6.54 -24.90 -8.58
C ARG A 337 -7.39 -23.81 -9.22
N GLN A 338 -8.20 -24.20 -10.20
CA GLN A 338 -9.11 -23.33 -10.94
C GLN A 338 -9.74 -22.26 -10.05
N VAL A 339 -9.55 -21.00 -10.45
CA VAL A 339 -10.32 -19.85 -9.99
C VAL A 339 -11.78 -20.13 -10.31
N THR A 340 -12.49 -20.72 -9.35
CA THR A 340 -13.94 -20.79 -9.36
C THR A 340 -14.44 -19.64 -8.49
N PRO A 341 -15.37 -18.82 -9.01
CA PRO A 341 -16.00 -17.79 -8.20
C PRO A 341 -16.78 -18.43 -7.05
N PRO A 342 -16.97 -17.74 -5.92
CA PRO A 342 -17.76 -18.26 -4.81
C PRO A 342 -19.19 -18.59 -5.28
N PRO A 343 -19.83 -19.64 -4.74
CA PRO A 343 -21.12 -20.11 -5.21
C PRO A 343 -22.19 -19.04 -4.98
N THR A 344 -22.72 -18.49 -6.07
CA THR A 344 -23.99 -17.76 -6.08
C THR A 344 -25.10 -18.72 -5.68
N LYS A 345 -25.71 -18.51 -4.52
CA LYS A 345 -27.01 -19.11 -4.18
C LYS A 345 -28.00 -18.72 -5.28
N ARG A 346 -28.36 -19.68 -6.14
CA ARG A 346 -29.44 -19.55 -7.11
C ARG A 346 -30.74 -19.37 -6.33
N PHE A 347 -31.34 -18.18 -6.40
CA PHE A 347 -32.77 -18.05 -6.13
C PHE A 347 -33.51 -18.82 -7.23
N ALA A 348 -34.30 -19.80 -6.81
CA ALA A 348 -35.22 -20.51 -7.69
C ALA A 348 -36.26 -19.52 -8.22
N VAL A 349 -36.34 -19.39 -9.55
CA VAL A 349 -37.50 -18.77 -10.21
C VAL A 349 -38.51 -19.89 -10.50
N PRO A 350 -39.82 -19.69 -10.24
CA PRO A 350 -40.83 -20.72 -10.43
C PRO A 350 -40.94 -21.18 -11.89
N ARG A 351 -41.22 -22.48 -12.09
CA ARG A 351 -41.53 -23.07 -13.40
C ARG A 351 -42.84 -22.51 -13.94
N GLU A 352 -42.78 -21.66 -14.95
CA GLU A 352 -43.89 -21.45 -15.88
C GLU A 352 -43.75 -22.38 -17.09
N ARG A 353 -44.86 -23.02 -17.46
CA ARG A 353 -45.00 -23.95 -18.59
C ARG A 353 -44.94 -23.15 -19.90
N VAL A 354 -44.08 -23.56 -20.84
CA VAL A 354 -44.11 -23.06 -22.22
C VAL A 354 -44.71 -24.12 -23.13
N ASN A 355 -45.78 -23.73 -23.84
CA ASN A 355 -46.30 -24.39 -25.04
C ASN A 355 -45.54 -23.82 -26.26
N PRO A 356 -45.15 -24.61 -27.27
CA PRO A 356 -44.31 -24.11 -28.36
C PRO A 356 -45.16 -23.62 -29.54
N ARG A 357 -44.85 -22.43 -30.08
CA ARG A 357 -44.93 -22.13 -31.52
C ARG A 357 -44.25 -20.80 -31.87
N ASP A 358 -43.62 -20.87 -33.03
CA ASP A 358 -43.20 -19.83 -33.96
C ASP A 358 -41.92 -19.02 -33.73
N GLY A 359 -41.11 -19.09 -34.79
CA GLY A 359 -39.77 -18.55 -34.90
C GLY A 359 -39.73 -17.04 -35.12
N SER A 360 -38.58 -16.46 -34.76
CA SER A 360 -37.87 -15.44 -35.54
C SER A 360 -36.59 -15.05 -34.79
N MET A 361 -35.47 -15.04 -35.49
CA MET A 361 -34.24 -14.33 -35.11
C MET A 361 -34.46 -12.82 -35.32
N PRO A 362 -33.83 -11.91 -34.54
CA PRO A 362 -32.48 -11.46 -34.91
C PRO A 362 -31.51 -11.08 -33.76
N PHE A 363 -30.21 -11.25 -34.06
CA PHE A 363 -29.02 -10.48 -33.64
C PHE A 363 -28.88 -10.00 -32.18
N ALA A 364 -28.00 -10.67 -31.42
CA ALA A 364 -27.44 -10.19 -30.16
C ALA A 364 -25.99 -9.70 -30.34
N ALA A 365 -25.71 -8.49 -29.84
CA ALA A 365 -24.36 -7.95 -29.67
C ALA A 365 -23.67 -8.61 -28.45
N PRO A 366 -22.33 -8.81 -28.47
CA PRO A 366 -21.63 -9.47 -27.37
C PRO A 366 -21.41 -8.50 -26.19
N THR A 367 -22.22 -8.66 -25.14
CA THR A 367 -21.93 -8.15 -23.79
C THR A 367 -20.69 -8.84 -23.22
N GLN A 368 -19.62 -8.07 -22.98
CA GLN A 368 -18.44 -8.55 -22.28
C GLN A 368 -18.69 -8.70 -20.76
N PRO A 369 -18.07 -9.69 -20.09
CA PRO A 369 -18.30 -9.98 -18.69
C PRO A 369 -17.65 -8.94 -17.76
N ARG A 370 -18.45 -8.41 -16.84
CA ARG A 370 -18.00 -7.56 -15.73
C ARG A 370 -17.10 -8.35 -14.78
N VAL A 371 -15.83 -7.96 -14.71
CA VAL A 371 -14.92 -8.35 -13.62
C VAL A 371 -15.38 -7.66 -12.33
N THR A 372 -15.71 -8.45 -11.32
CA THR A 372 -16.10 -7.96 -9.98
C THR A 372 -14.92 -8.07 -9.03
N MET A 373 -14.55 -6.96 -8.40
CA MET A 373 -13.46 -6.81 -7.41
C MET A 373 -14.01 -6.90 -5.96
N PRO A 374 -13.15 -7.12 -4.94
CA PRO A 374 -13.55 -7.65 -3.64
C PRO A 374 -14.37 -6.66 -2.78
N ARG A 375 -15.58 -7.09 -2.39
CA ARG A 375 -16.47 -6.43 -1.41
C ARG A 375 -15.99 -6.55 0.05
N ALA A 376 -14.76 -7.01 0.29
CA ALA A 376 -14.29 -7.38 1.63
C ALA A 376 -13.88 -6.16 2.49
N ALA A 377 -13.46 -5.05 1.88
CA ALA A 377 -13.01 -3.86 2.62
C ALA A 377 -14.14 -3.11 3.34
N PHE A 378 -15.41 -3.29 2.94
CA PHE A 378 -16.53 -2.54 3.51
C PHE A 378 -17.36 -3.33 4.54
N ARG A 379 -17.18 -4.65 4.67
CA ARG A 379 -18.03 -5.50 5.53
C ARG A 379 -17.69 -5.50 7.03
N ARG A 380 -16.68 -4.75 7.48
CA ARG A 380 -16.28 -4.71 8.92
C ARG A 380 -16.81 -3.51 9.69
N SER A 381 -17.81 -2.81 9.16
CA SER A 381 -18.25 -1.55 9.73
C SER A 381 -19.66 -1.71 10.30
N LYS A 382 -19.78 -2.26 11.52
CA LYS A 382 -20.99 -2.10 12.36
C LYS A 382 -21.05 -0.62 12.76
N TRP A 383 -21.60 0.20 11.88
CA TRP A 383 -21.88 1.60 12.15
C TRP A 383 -23.40 1.79 12.16
N MET A 384 -23.97 1.57 13.33
CA MET A 384 -25.09 2.31 13.91
C MET A 384 -25.18 1.84 15.38
N PRO A 385 -25.49 2.74 16.32
CA PRO A 385 -25.74 2.34 17.71
C PRO A 385 -26.83 1.27 17.83
#